data_AF-A0A822CAS8-F1
#
_entry.id   AF-A0A822CAS8-F1
#
_cell.length_a   1.000
_cell.length_b   1.000
_cell.length_c   1.000
_cell.angle_alpha   90.00
_cell.angle_beta   90.00
_cell.angle_gamma   90.00
#
_symmetry.space_group_name_H-M   'P 1'
#
loop_
_entity.id
_entity.type
_entity.pdbx_description
1 polymer ?
#
loop_
_entity_poly.entity_id
_entity_poly.type
_entity_poly.pdbx_seq_one_letter_code
_entity_poly.pdbx_strand_id
1 'polypeptide(L)'
;MGANNETVWGWHVPPAHGTGQPAPLAFLIHGGPQSSWYDAWGSGWNFQSYSAQGYAVIAINFHGSDSYGQNFTDSITGEYGSLPYEDLKLGLDYALRNFSYIDRTRVVALGA
;
A
#
# COMPACT_ATOMS: atom_id res chain seq x y z
N MET A 1 -2.91 2.65 12.10
CA MET A 1 -3.79 1.62 12.68
C MET A 1 -4.59 1.01 11.57
N GLY A 2 -4.60 -0.31 11.50
CA GLY A 2 -5.40 -1.11 10.59
C GLY A 2 -6.66 -1.65 11.28
N ALA A 3 -7.21 -2.72 10.72
CA ALA A 3 -8.29 -3.50 11.31
C ALA A 3 -7.93 -3.96 12.73
N ASN A 4 -8.96 -4.21 13.55
CA ASN A 4 -8.82 -4.62 14.95
C ASN A 4 -7.97 -3.68 15.84
N ASN A 5 -7.71 -2.45 15.38
CA ASN A 5 -6.80 -1.52 16.03
C ASN A 5 -5.38 -2.13 16.19
N GLU A 6 -4.94 -2.90 15.20
CA GLU A 6 -3.58 -3.42 15.10
C GLU A 6 -2.70 -2.52 14.22
N THR A 7 -1.38 -2.58 14.42
CA THR A 7 -0.45 -1.78 13.64
C THR A 7 -0.12 -2.49 12.33
N VAL A 8 -0.51 -1.88 11.21
CA VAL A 8 -0.05 -2.25 9.87
C VAL A 8 0.90 -1.18 9.33
N TRP A 9 1.97 -1.64 8.69
CA TRP A 9 2.99 -0.84 8.04
C TRP A 9 2.78 -0.81 6.53
N GLY A 10 3.37 0.19 5.90
CA GLY A 10 3.37 0.30 4.46
C GLY A 10 4.54 1.14 3.97
N TRP A 11 4.77 1.02 2.67
CA TRP A 11 5.73 1.79 1.92
C TRP A 11 5.11 3.09 1.45
N HIS A 12 5.94 4.13 1.49
CA HIS A 12 5.64 5.45 0.99
C HIS A 12 6.79 5.90 0.11
N VAL A 13 6.51 6.12 -1.18
CA VAL A 13 7.51 6.59 -2.14
C VAL A 13 6.98 7.85 -2.82
N PRO A 14 7.61 9.02 -2.62
CA PRO A 14 7.24 10.22 -3.38
C PRO A 14 7.55 10.02 -4.87
N PRO A 15 6.96 10.84 -5.77
CA PRO A 15 7.43 10.93 -7.15
C PRO A 15 8.93 11.26 -7.19
N ALA A 16 9.68 10.63 -8.10
CA ALA A 16 11.13 10.79 -8.20
C ALA A 16 11.53 12.23 -8.57
N HIS A 17 10.63 12.94 -9.25
CA HIS A 17 10.80 14.33 -9.67
C HIS A 17 9.58 15.14 -9.24
N GLY A 18 9.83 16.38 -8.78
CA GLY A 18 8.75 17.29 -8.43
C GLY A 18 7.86 17.57 -9.65
N THR A 19 6.56 17.30 -9.51
CA THR A 19 5.59 17.42 -10.61
C THR A 19 5.06 18.84 -10.79
N GLY A 20 5.42 19.79 -9.91
CA GLY A 20 4.90 21.17 -9.90
C GLY A 20 3.40 21.29 -9.58
N GLN A 21 2.72 20.16 -9.42
CA GLN A 21 1.31 19.96 -9.08
C GLN A 21 1.18 18.69 -8.23
N PRO A 22 0.10 18.48 -7.46
CA PRO A 22 -0.11 17.22 -6.77
C PRO A 22 -0.01 16.01 -7.73
N ALA A 23 0.63 14.94 -7.28
CA ALA A 23 0.91 13.75 -8.07
C ALA A 23 -0.25 12.74 -8.02
N PRO A 24 -0.53 12.00 -9.10
CA PRO A 24 -1.44 10.86 -9.03
C PRO A 24 -0.86 9.77 -8.11
N LEU A 25 -1.73 8.98 -7.49
CA LEU A 25 -1.36 7.89 -6.59
C LEU A 25 -1.50 6.53 -7.26
N ALA A 26 -0.39 5.80 -7.32
CA ALA A 26 -0.35 4.35 -7.53
C ALA A 26 -0.46 3.66 -6.16
N PHE A 27 -1.65 3.14 -5.84
CA PHE A 27 -1.90 2.40 -4.61
C PHE A 27 -1.70 0.91 -4.87
N LEU A 28 -0.53 0.40 -4.47
CA LEU A 28 -0.10 -0.98 -4.76
C LEU A 28 -0.57 -1.94 -3.67
N ILE A 29 -1.32 -2.95 -4.10
CA ILE A 29 -1.90 -4.00 -3.26
C ILE A 29 -1.20 -5.30 -3.66
N HIS A 30 -0.51 -5.94 -2.72
CA HIS A 30 0.12 -7.22 -3.01
C HIS A 30 -0.94 -8.32 -3.11
N GLY A 31 -0.66 -9.32 -3.94
CA GLY A 31 -1.47 -10.53 -4.08
C GLY A 31 -1.03 -11.62 -3.12
N GLY A 32 -1.78 -12.72 -3.11
CA GLY A 32 -1.58 -13.83 -2.19
C GLY A 32 -1.98 -13.44 -0.76
N PRO A 33 -2.83 -14.23 -0.07
CA PRO A 33 -3.23 -13.86 1.29
C PRO A 33 -2.06 -13.82 2.27
N GLN A 34 -0.93 -14.45 1.92
CA GLN A 34 0.27 -14.57 2.74
C GLN A 34 1.51 -14.17 1.92
N SER A 35 1.66 -12.86 1.71
CA SER A 35 2.82 -12.22 1.10
C SER A 35 2.96 -10.82 1.67
N SER A 36 4.12 -10.20 1.53
CA SER A 36 4.34 -8.80 1.90
C SER A 36 5.07 -8.05 0.78
N TRP A 37 4.95 -6.73 0.80
CA TRP A 37 5.95 -5.86 0.20
C TRP A 37 7.21 -5.85 1.06
N TYR A 38 8.34 -6.24 0.47
CA TYR A 38 9.66 -6.21 1.11
C TYR A 38 10.53 -5.09 0.52
N ASP A 39 11.67 -4.83 1.19
CA ASP A 39 12.77 -4.08 0.58
C ASP A 39 13.44 -4.95 -0.50
N ALA A 40 12.82 -4.99 -1.66
CA ALA A 40 13.22 -5.85 -2.76
C ALA A 40 13.11 -5.10 -4.09
N TRP A 41 13.91 -5.55 -5.05
CA TRP A 41 13.87 -5.05 -6.42
C TRP A 41 13.47 -6.17 -7.38
N GLY A 42 12.55 -5.85 -8.29
CA GLY A 42 12.11 -6.73 -9.37
C GLY A 42 11.49 -5.93 -10.51
N SER A 43 11.16 -6.60 -11.62
CA SER A 43 10.54 -5.95 -12.78
C SER A 43 9.02 -5.76 -12.66
N GLY A 44 8.35 -6.58 -11.85
CA GLY A 44 6.91 -6.48 -11.58
C GLY A 44 6.61 -5.64 -10.35
N TRP A 45 5.52 -4.87 -10.39
CA TRP A 45 5.01 -4.04 -9.28
C TRP A 45 6.08 -3.16 -8.58
N ASN A 46 7.09 -2.73 -9.32
CA ASN A 46 8.24 -2.01 -8.79
C ASN A 46 7.88 -0.56 -8.44
N PHE A 47 8.09 -0.17 -7.18
CA PHE A 47 7.71 1.17 -6.69
C PHE A 47 8.46 2.29 -7.43
N GLN A 48 9.74 2.08 -7.72
CA GLN A 48 10.58 3.06 -8.39
C GLN A 48 10.15 3.25 -9.85
N SER A 49 9.64 2.21 -10.51
CA SER A 49 9.09 2.34 -11.87
C SER A 49 7.88 3.27 -11.93
N TYR A 50 6.98 3.24 -10.94
CA TYR A 50 5.85 4.17 -10.86
C TYR A 50 6.31 5.57 -10.44
N SER A 51 7.19 5.65 -9.44
CA SER A 51 7.74 6.92 -8.94
C SER A 51 8.49 7.70 -10.02
N ALA A 52 9.30 7.01 -10.84
CA ALA A 52 10.00 7.59 -11.99
C ALA A 52 9.06 8.17 -13.05
N GLN A 53 7.84 7.64 -13.16
CA GLN A 53 6.81 8.13 -14.08
C GLN A 53 5.93 9.24 -13.46
N GLY A 54 6.29 9.74 -12.28
CA GLY A 54 5.61 10.87 -11.63
C GLY A 54 4.46 10.49 -10.71
N TYR A 55 4.28 9.21 -10.38
CA TYR A 55 3.29 8.78 -9.38
C TYR A 55 3.87 8.86 -7.97
N ALA A 56 3.04 9.24 -7.01
CA ALA A 56 3.29 8.82 -5.63
C ALA A 56 2.93 7.34 -5.51
N VAL A 57 3.64 6.60 -4.66
CA VAL A 57 3.35 5.19 -4.39
C VAL A 57 3.04 5.02 -2.90
N ILE A 58 1.97 4.31 -2.63
CA ILE A 58 1.64 3.80 -1.29
C ILE A 58 1.38 2.31 -1.44
N ALA A 59 1.98 1.50 -0.58
CA ALA A 59 1.83 0.05 -0.60
C ALA A 59 1.72 -0.48 0.83
N ILE A 60 0.56 -1.04 1.22
CA ILE A 60 0.30 -1.45 2.61
C ILE A 60 0.50 -2.96 2.73
N ASN A 61 1.17 -3.40 3.79
CA ASN A 61 1.23 -4.80 4.19
C ASN A 61 0.08 -5.07 5.18
N PHE A 62 -1.05 -5.53 4.65
CA PHE A 62 -2.32 -5.73 5.37
C PHE A 62 -2.38 -7.09 6.11
N HIS A 63 -3.41 -7.32 6.95
CA HIS A 63 -3.67 -8.57 7.67
C HIS A 63 -3.58 -9.79 6.75
N GLY A 64 -2.73 -10.75 7.11
CA GLY A 64 -2.32 -11.85 6.22
C GLY A 64 -0.88 -11.73 5.73
N SER A 65 -0.31 -10.52 5.73
CA SER A 65 1.11 -10.30 5.43
C SER A 65 2.04 -11.17 6.27
N ASP A 66 3.09 -11.71 5.67
CA ASP A 66 3.98 -12.69 6.31
C ASP A 66 5.15 -12.04 7.10
N SER A 67 5.29 -10.72 7.01
CA SER A 67 6.34 -9.95 7.69
C SER A 67 6.07 -9.64 9.17
N TYR A 68 4.94 -10.08 9.73
CA TYR A 68 4.49 -9.76 11.11
C TYR A 68 4.47 -10.97 12.05
N GLY A 69 4.84 -12.15 11.54
CA GLY A 69 4.77 -13.41 12.25
C GLY A 69 3.44 -14.15 12.05
N GLN A 70 3.46 -15.46 12.34
CA GLN A 70 2.44 -16.41 11.91
C GLN A 70 1.02 -16.04 12.34
N ASN A 71 0.82 -15.53 13.57
CA ASN A 71 -0.53 -15.17 14.05
C ASN A 71 -1.19 -14.09 13.17
N PHE A 72 -0.42 -13.09 12.74
CA PHE A 72 -0.92 -12.04 11.87
C PHE A 72 -1.13 -12.56 10.45
N THR A 73 -0.23 -13.43 9.98
CA THR A 73 -0.33 -14.11 8.69
C THR A 73 -1.55 -15.03 8.59
N ASP A 74 -1.92 -15.69 9.68
CA ASP A 74 -3.09 -16.59 9.74
C ASP A 74 -4.40 -15.83 9.94
N SER A 75 -4.36 -14.58 10.41
CA SER A 75 -5.54 -13.75 10.70
C SER A 75 -6.45 -13.52 9.48
N ILE A 76 -5.91 -13.62 8.26
CA ILE A 76 -6.68 -13.48 7.02
C ILE A 76 -7.56 -14.71 6.73
N THR A 77 -7.34 -15.84 7.39
CA THR A 77 -8.09 -17.08 7.13
C THR A 77 -9.56 -16.89 7.46
N GLY A 78 -10.41 -16.97 6.43
CA GLY A 78 -11.85 -16.69 6.55
C GLY A 78 -12.23 -15.20 6.46
N GLU A 79 -11.25 -14.31 6.38
CA GLU A 79 -11.40 -12.86 6.44
C GLU A 79 -10.81 -12.15 5.18
N TYR A 80 -10.66 -12.88 4.08
CA TYR A 80 -9.98 -12.42 2.86
C TYR A 80 -10.52 -11.10 2.27
N GLY A 81 -11.82 -10.81 2.46
CA GLY A 81 -12.46 -9.60 1.97
C GLY A 81 -12.73 -8.52 3.04
N SER A 82 -12.42 -8.80 4.31
CA SER A 82 -12.79 -7.96 5.46
C SER A 82 -11.57 -7.23 6.04
N LEU A 83 -10.67 -7.94 6.73
CA LEU A 83 -9.52 -7.32 7.40
C LEU A 83 -8.59 -6.61 6.40
N PRO A 84 -8.19 -7.24 5.27
CA PRO A 84 -7.37 -6.56 4.26
C PRO A 84 -8.03 -5.30 3.72
N TYR A 85 -9.33 -5.34 3.46
CA TYR A 85 -10.05 -4.19 2.91
C TYR A 85 -10.03 -3.00 3.88
N GLU A 86 -10.27 -3.24 5.16
CA GLU A 86 -10.25 -2.17 6.17
C GLU A 86 -8.83 -1.61 6.37
N ASP A 87 -7.80 -2.45 6.38
CA ASP A 87 -6.40 -1.99 6.41
C ASP A 87 -6.05 -1.08 5.24
N LEU A 88 -6.40 -1.51 4.02
CA LEU A 88 -6.13 -0.79 2.79
C LEU A 88 -6.87 0.56 2.78
N LYS A 89 -8.13 0.57 3.17
CA LYS A 89 -8.95 1.78 3.28
C LYS A 89 -8.38 2.75 4.31
N LEU A 90 -8.01 2.28 5.50
CA LEU A 90 -7.43 3.12 6.56
C LEU A 90 -6.04 3.64 6.15
N GLY A 91 -5.21 2.80 5.52
CA GLY A 91 -3.90 3.18 5.00
C GLY A 91 -3.99 4.23 3.89
N LEU A 92 -4.93 4.07 2.95
CA LEU A 92 -5.20 5.06 1.91
C LEU A 92 -5.67 6.38 2.49
N ASP A 93 -6.67 6.35 3.39
CA ASP A 93 -7.19 7.56 4.03
C ASP A 93 -6.11 8.28 4.87
N TYR A 94 -5.24 7.54 5.55
CA TYR A 94 -4.07 8.10 6.21
C TYR A 94 -3.14 8.79 5.21
N ALA A 95 -2.78 8.13 4.11
CA ALA A 95 -1.87 8.69 3.10
C ALA A 95 -2.44 9.97 2.48
N LEU A 96 -3.71 9.96 2.06
CA LEU A 96 -4.36 11.12 1.45
C LEU A 96 -4.50 12.31 2.42
N ARG A 97 -4.61 12.05 3.72
CA ARG A 97 -4.66 13.10 4.76
C ARG A 97 -3.29 13.71 5.05
N ASN A 98 -2.23 12.91 5.07
CA ASN A 98 -0.93 13.34 5.56
C ASN A 98 0.04 13.77 4.45
N PHE A 99 -0.13 13.28 3.21
CA PHE A 99 0.74 13.62 2.09
C PHE A 99 0.04 14.60 1.16
N SER A 100 0.19 15.89 1.44
CA SER A 100 -0.48 16.99 0.71
C SER A 100 -0.10 17.09 -0.77
N TYR A 101 1.00 16.47 -1.18
CA TYR A 101 1.42 16.41 -2.58
C TYR A 101 0.72 15.30 -3.37
N ILE A 102 -0.18 14.51 -2.77
CA ILE A 102 -0.98 13.51 -3.47
C ILE A 102 -2.31 14.10 -3.93
N ASP A 103 -2.66 13.87 -5.19
CA ASP A 103 -3.96 14.22 -5.77
C ASP A 103 -5.03 13.19 -5.40
N ARG A 104 -5.95 13.59 -4.52
CA ARG A 104 -7.04 12.74 -4.02
C ARG A 104 -8.06 12.33 -5.09
N THR A 105 -8.07 13.00 -6.24
CA THR A 105 -8.99 12.70 -7.35
C THR A 105 -8.37 11.76 -8.39
N ARG A 106 -7.05 11.50 -8.29
CA ARG A 106 -6.30 10.63 -9.21
C ARG A 106 -5.61 9.51 -8.46
N VAL A 107 -6.41 8.60 -7.93
CA VAL A 107 -5.95 7.38 -7.24
C VAL A 107 -6.30 6.17 -8.09
N VAL A 108 -5.33 5.28 -8.31
CA VAL A 108 -5.54 4.00 -8.98
C VAL A 108 -5.04 2.86 -8.08
N ALA A 109 -5.89 1.87 -7.86
CA ALA A 109 -5.51 0.62 -7.21
C ALA A 109 -4.87 -0.31 -8.25
N LEU A 110 -3.73 -0.90 -7.90
CA LEU A 110 -2.90 -1.72 -8.77
C LEU A 110 -2.44 -2.94 -7.96
N GLY A 111 -2.54 -4.15 -8.53
CA GLY A 111 -2.16 -5.36 -7.81
C GLY A 111 -2.45 -6.62 -8.62
N ALA A 112 -1.88 -7.74 -8.17
CA ALA A 112 -2.10 -9.07 -8.74
C ALA A 112 -3.07 -9.89 -7.87
#